data_AF-A0A925DPF0-F1
#
_entry.id   AF-A0A925DPF0-F1
#
_cell.length_a   1.000
_cell.length_b   1.000
_cell.length_c   1.000
_cell.angle_alpha   90.00
_cell.angle_beta   90.00
_cell.angle_gamma   90.00
#
_symmetry.space_group_name_H-M   'P 1'
#
loop_
_entity.id
_entity.type
_entity.pdbx_description
1 polymer ?
#
loop_
_entity_poly.entity_id
_entity_poly.type
_entity_poly.pdbx_seq_one_letter_code
_entity_poly.pdbx_strand_id
1 'polypeptide(L)'
;MDTSKNKTPLKNLGALNRQSGPATNQTPVEPVLDIHDIQGNAVPGFNKPHQYILCYKIGEIKPCKEFLKKIISEISSLEEVLAFRRIYRARKKKLGVKPNTNELSATWLNIAFSYAGIKKLSPKKCSFKSDAFKTDLEIRSPLLGDPTDPQNEGNPNNWIFGSKDKVAEIMILIGSDKQQDLLNKTATIEKLALDNGLHFIYGEEMNTLTHDGITGQEHFGFKDGISQPGVRGRLSDLPADYLQERYISEEVVPDSLLYGYPGQFLSWPGEFLFGYPAQTLDPLIPGLVREESEDWTKNGSFLVFRRYRQDVKLFWSFMKENAKKLLDEKTFDDMTPEKLAAMLIGRWPSGAPFARVQNKDDKELGADQMANNYFRYASDSCPAKMANGYKDTFPQAKADPVGLTCPMGAHVRKVNTRDSSNDAGGTLASFNQRLLRRGLPFGPRLKDPLDPHEKDPVNGNRGLLFLSYQTSIEDQFEFLNNRWMSNRFAPRSPSENDITIGLNGNYGEHAERKSMVFDKNAAKHNLSTKDQWIVPTGGGYFFSPSISSIETVLSA
;
A
#
# COMPACT_ATOMS: atom_id res chain seq x y z
N MET A 1 -64.89 -3.32 30.48
CA MET A 1 -63.98 -3.63 29.36
C MET A 1 -62.79 -2.71 29.45
N ASP A 2 -61.62 -3.34 29.42
CA ASP A 2 -60.33 -2.81 29.01
C ASP A 2 -59.55 -1.85 29.92
N THR A 3 -58.25 -2.03 29.77
CA THR A 3 -57.14 -1.92 30.71
C THR A 3 -56.60 -0.50 30.87
N SER A 4 -56.25 -0.17 32.11
CA SER A 4 -55.52 1.04 32.50
C SER A 4 -54.11 1.07 31.89
N LYS A 5 -53.78 2.12 31.14
CA LYS A 5 -52.38 2.52 30.88
C LYS A 5 -52.15 3.95 31.35
N ASN A 6 -51.37 4.05 32.43
CA ASN A 6 -50.81 5.27 32.98
C ASN A 6 -49.93 5.99 31.95
N LYS A 7 -50.22 7.27 31.73
CA LYS A 7 -49.30 8.25 31.12
C LYS A 7 -48.29 8.66 32.17
N THR A 8 -47.00 8.45 31.91
CA THR A 8 -45.89 9.08 32.66
C THR A 8 -45.06 9.90 31.67
N PRO A 9 -44.64 11.15 31.98
CA PRO A 9 -43.91 11.99 31.05
C PRO A 9 -42.44 11.58 30.95
N LEU A 10 -41.90 11.56 29.73
CA LEU A 10 -40.47 11.48 29.44
C LEU A 10 -39.76 12.71 30.03
N LYS A 11 -39.01 12.51 31.12
CA LYS A 11 -38.02 13.46 31.64
C LYS A 11 -36.61 12.94 31.34
N ASN A 12 -35.81 13.80 30.69
CA ASN A 12 -34.35 13.91 30.74
C ASN A 12 -33.51 12.62 30.79
N LEU A 13 -33.10 12.14 29.61
CA LEU A 13 -31.84 11.39 29.46
C LEU A 13 -30.71 12.39 29.16
N GLY A 14 -30.29 13.11 30.19
CA GLY A 14 -29.07 13.91 30.18
C GLY A 14 -27.84 13.04 30.43
N ALA A 15 -26.83 13.21 29.58
CA ALA A 15 -25.42 12.88 29.80
C ALA A 15 -25.11 11.50 30.44
N LEU A 16 -24.99 10.46 29.61
CA LEU A 16 -24.14 9.32 29.92
C LEU A 16 -22.68 9.78 29.93
N ASN A 17 -22.19 10.14 31.12
CA ASN A 17 -20.77 10.29 31.42
C ASN A 17 -20.03 9.02 30.96
N ARG A 18 -19.22 9.15 29.91
CA ARG A 18 -18.17 8.18 29.61
C ARG A 18 -17.15 8.28 30.74
N GLN A 19 -17.23 7.39 31.73
CA GLN A 19 -16.06 7.10 32.55
C GLN A 19 -15.05 6.38 31.66
N SER A 20 -14.15 7.16 31.06
CA SER A 20 -12.86 6.66 30.59
C SER A 20 -12.13 6.09 31.80
N GLY A 21 -11.80 4.80 31.79
CA GLY A 21 -10.79 4.25 32.69
C GLY A 21 -9.49 5.06 32.56
N PRO A 22 -8.62 5.05 33.60
CA PRO A 22 -7.38 5.82 33.55
C PRO A 22 -6.54 5.29 32.39
N ALA A 23 -6.33 6.12 31.37
CA ALA A 23 -5.26 5.89 30.41
C ALA A 23 -3.97 5.86 31.23
N THR A 24 -3.35 4.69 31.35
CA THR A 24 -2.02 4.59 31.94
C THR A 24 -1.11 5.44 31.08
N ASN A 25 -0.55 6.52 31.63
CA ASN A 25 0.49 7.39 31.04
C ASN A 25 1.81 6.65 30.73
N GLN A 26 1.77 5.33 30.52
CA GLN A 26 2.94 4.54 30.22
C GLN A 26 3.15 4.53 28.71
N THR A 27 4.28 5.10 28.29
CA THR A 27 4.82 4.94 26.94
C THR A 27 4.84 3.45 26.57
N PRO A 28 4.25 3.05 25.43
CA PRO A 28 4.30 1.65 25.00
C PRO A 28 5.74 1.16 24.90
N VAL A 29 6.03 0.00 25.47
CA VAL A 29 7.33 -0.66 25.32
C VAL A 29 7.38 -1.30 23.94
N GLU A 30 8.10 -0.68 23.01
CA GLU A 30 8.28 -1.20 21.65
C GLU A 30 9.35 -2.31 21.63
N PRO A 31 9.14 -3.41 20.87
CA PRO A 31 10.08 -4.53 20.80
C PRO A 31 11.38 -4.10 20.12
N VAL A 32 12.50 -4.73 20.51
CA VAL A 32 13.73 -4.67 19.72
C VAL A 32 13.58 -5.65 18.56
N LEU A 33 13.88 -5.18 17.35
CA LEU A 33 13.78 -5.98 16.13
C LEU A 33 15.11 -6.66 15.82
N ASP A 34 15.06 -7.87 15.24
CA ASP A 34 16.25 -8.60 14.77
C ASP A 34 16.74 -7.99 13.43
N ILE A 35 17.34 -6.80 13.51
CA ILE A 35 17.61 -5.95 12.33
C ILE A 35 18.55 -6.55 11.28
N HIS A 36 19.39 -7.52 11.66
CA HIS A 36 20.30 -8.21 10.74
C HIS A 36 19.62 -9.37 9.99
N ASP A 37 18.46 -9.84 10.48
CA ASP A 37 17.81 -11.05 9.99
C ASP A 37 16.56 -10.76 9.13
N ILE A 38 15.95 -9.59 9.32
CA ILE A 38 14.80 -9.12 8.53
C ILE A 38 15.30 -8.59 7.19
N GLN A 39 14.72 -9.06 6.08
CA GLN A 39 15.05 -8.52 4.76
C GLN A 39 14.54 -7.07 4.57
N GLY A 40 15.41 -6.21 4.04
CA GLY A 40 15.26 -4.75 4.07
C GLY A 40 14.13 -4.17 3.21
N ASN A 41 13.61 -4.90 2.22
CA ASN A 41 12.47 -4.42 1.43
C ASN A 41 11.13 -4.59 2.16
N ALA A 42 11.00 -5.60 3.03
CA ALA A 42 9.83 -5.75 3.89
C ALA A 42 9.76 -4.55 4.83
N VAL A 43 10.81 -4.35 5.64
CA VAL A 43 11.00 -3.21 6.52
C VAL A 43 12.47 -2.77 6.43
N PRO A 44 12.78 -1.49 6.17
CA PRO A 44 11.86 -0.36 6.06
C PRO A 44 11.40 -0.11 4.60
N GLY A 45 11.86 -0.89 3.63
CA GLY A 45 11.67 -0.68 2.19
C GLY A 45 12.89 -0.05 1.51
N PHE A 46 13.22 -0.56 0.32
CA PHE A 46 14.40 -0.12 -0.46
C PHE A 46 14.34 1.35 -0.88
N ASN A 47 13.15 1.84 -1.28
CA ASN A 47 12.93 3.22 -1.76
C ASN A 47 13.90 3.64 -2.86
N LYS A 48 14.10 2.76 -3.84
CA LYS A 48 15.00 2.97 -4.98
C LYS A 48 14.24 3.39 -6.24
N PRO A 49 14.82 4.30 -7.06
CA PRO A 49 14.18 4.79 -8.26
C PRO A 49 14.11 3.76 -9.38
N HIS A 50 15.04 2.81 -9.41
CA HIS A 50 15.11 1.73 -10.39
C HIS A 50 14.99 0.40 -9.66
N GLN A 51 14.11 -0.48 -10.09
CA GLN A 51 13.98 -1.82 -9.54
C GLN A 51 13.75 -2.86 -10.65
N TYR A 52 14.08 -4.11 -10.37
CA TYR A 52 13.89 -5.21 -11.31
C TYR A 52 13.40 -6.44 -10.53
N ILE A 53 12.37 -7.11 -11.06
CA ILE A 53 11.92 -8.40 -10.53
C ILE A 53 12.42 -9.51 -11.45
N LEU A 54 12.94 -10.58 -10.87
CA LEU A 54 13.27 -11.83 -11.54
C LEU A 54 12.48 -12.97 -10.90
N CYS A 55 11.82 -13.78 -11.72
CA CYS A 55 10.99 -14.88 -11.28
C CYS A 55 11.46 -16.20 -11.90
N TYR A 56 11.59 -17.23 -11.05
CA TYR A 56 12.13 -18.53 -11.45
C TYR A 56 11.25 -19.69 -10.99
N LYS A 57 11.30 -20.78 -11.75
CA LYS A 57 10.98 -22.12 -11.28
C LYS A 57 12.24 -22.85 -10.84
N ILE A 58 12.07 -23.71 -9.84
CA ILE A 58 13.10 -24.60 -9.36
C ILE A 58 13.16 -25.80 -10.31
N GLY A 59 14.32 -25.97 -10.98
CA GLY A 59 14.67 -27.19 -11.68
C GLY A 59 15.07 -28.29 -10.69
N GLU A 60 16.36 -28.58 -10.58
CA GLU A 60 16.85 -29.54 -9.59
C GLU A 60 17.03 -28.91 -8.19
N ILE A 61 16.63 -29.63 -7.14
CA ILE A 61 16.65 -29.14 -5.75
C ILE A 61 18.08 -28.87 -5.28
N LYS A 62 19.03 -29.78 -5.53
CA LYS A 62 20.41 -29.63 -5.03
C LYS A 62 21.12 -28.40 -5.63
N PRO A 63 21.15 -28.20 -6.97
CA PRO A 63 21.66 -26.95 -7.55
C PRO A 63 20.94 -25.70 -7.04
N CYS A 64 19.61 -25.73 -6.88
CA CYS A 64 18.87 -24.61 -6.32
C CYS A 64 19.32 -24.27 -4.88
N LYS A 65 19.56 -25.27 -4.02
CA LYS A 65 20.10 -25.02 -2.68
C LYS A 65 21.50 -24.40 -2.71
N GLU A 66 22.35 -24.80 -3.66
CA GLU A 66 23.65 -24.17 -3.86
C GLU A 66 23.53 -22.71 -4.38
N PHE A 67 22.53 -22.42 -5.20
CA PHE A 67 22.18 -21.04 -5.56
C PHE A 67 21.82 -20.22 -4.32
N LEU A 68 20.95 -20.76 -3.45
CA LEU A 68 20.52 -20.07 -2.24
C LEU A 68 21.70 -19.81 -1.28
N LYS A 69 22.61 -20.77 -1.11
CA LYS A 69 23.84 -20.56 -0.32
C LYS A 69 24.68 -19.39 -0.83
N LYS A 70 24.77 -19.24 -2.16
CA LYS A 70 25.53 -18.14 -2.79
C LYS A 70 24.82 -16.80 -2.71
N ILE A 71 23.48 -16.77 -2.73
CA ILE A 71 22.73 -15.51 -2.73
C ILE A 71 22.53 -14.93 -1.33
N ILE A 72 22.64 -15.72 -0.26
CA ILE A 72 22.40 -15.25 1.13
C ILE A 72 23.21 -13.99 1.47
N SER A 73 24.50 -13.96 1.12
CA SER A 73 25.38 -12.81 1.38
C SER A 73 25.04 -11.57 0.56
N GLU A 74 24.17 -11.69 -0.45
CA GLU A 74 23.71 -10.59 -1.30
C GLU A 74 22.40 -9.99 -0.81
N ILE A 75 21.67 -10.68 0.08
CA ILE A 75 20.39 -10.23 0.59
C ILE A 75 20.61 -9.07 1.56
N SER A 76 19.93 -7.95 1.29
CA SER A 76 20.07 -6.73 2.08
C SER A 76 19.15 -6.78 3.30
N SER A 77 19.73 -6.56 4.48
CA SER A 77 19.03 -6.55 5.76
C SER A 77 18.33 -5.22 6.07
N LEU A 78 17.44 -5.22 7.07
CA LEU A 78 16.82 -4.03 7.64
C LEU A 78 17.88 -3.03 8.12
N GLU A 79 18.93 -3.51 8.79
CA GLU A 79 20.04 -2.68 9.28
C GLU A 79 20.68 -1.87 8.14
N GLU A 80 21.15 -2.54 7.08
CA GLU A 80 21.87 -1.90 5.97
C GLU A 80 21.01 -0.87 5.25
N VAL A 81 19.77 -1.24 4.95
CA VAL A 81 18.82 -0.37 4.24
C VAL A 81 18.46 0.84 5.10
N LEU A 82 18.26 0.66 6.41
CA LEU A 82 17.93 1.75 7.32
C LEU A 82 19.11 2.70 7.55
N ALA A 83 20.32 2.17 7.74
CA ALA A 83 21.54 2.95 7.89
C ALA A 83 21.76 3.85 6.67
N PHE A 84 21.66 3.31 5.45
CA PHE A 84 21.74 4.09 4.21
C PHE A 84 20.67 5.18 4.16
N ARG A 85 19.42 4.86 4.51
CA ARG A 85 18.32 5.84 4.50
C ARG A 85 18.56 6.99 5.48
N ARG A 86 19.07 6.71 6.69
CA ARG A 86 19.42 7.73 7.68
C ARG A 86 20.52 8.65 7.14
N ILE A 87 21.58 8.11 6.53
CA ILE A 87 22.65 8.89 5.89
C ILE A 87 22.12 9.74 4.72
N TYR A 88 21.31 9.15 3.84
CA TYR A 88 20.73 9.83 2.69
C TYR A 88 19.88 11.03 3.11
N ARG A 89 19.01 10.85 4.11
CA ARG A 89 18.16 11.93 4.66
C ARG A 89 18.99 13.03 5.33
N ALA A 90 19.99 12.66 6.12
CA ALA A 90 20.88 13.63 6.77
C ALA A 90 21.61 14.49 5.73
N ARG A 91 22.13 13.87 4.65
CA ARG A 91 22.75 14.62 3.54
C ARG A 91 21.74 15.49 2.80
N LYS A 92 20.56 14.96 2.47
CA LYS A 92 19.50 15.75 1.82
C LYS A 92 19.14 17.00 2.64
N LYS A 93 18.97 16.84 3.96
CA LYS A 93 18.67 17.95 4.88
C LYS A 93 19.80 18.97 4.91
N LYS A 94 21.06 18.53 4.91
CA LYS A 94 22.23 19.42 4.92
C LYS A 94 22.40 20.19 3.61
N LEU A 95 22.14 19.56 2.46
CA LEU A 95 22.35 20.15 1.13
C LEU A 95 21.14 20.92 0.61
N GLY A 96 19.94 20.68 1.15
CA GLY A 96 18.68 21.19 0.60
C GLY A 96 18.21 20.51 -0.68
N VAL A 97 19.02 19.63 -1.26
CA VAL A 97 18.74 18.88 -2.51
C VAL A 97 19.04 17.39 -2.33
N LYS A 98 18.57 16.55 -3.26
CA LYS A 98 18.88 15.11 -3.24
C LYS A 98 20.40 14.90 -3.37
N PRO A 99 21.02 14.02 -2.56
CA PRO A 99 22.43 13.66 -2.70
C PRO A 99 22.77 13.17 -4.10
N ASN A 100 23.98 13.50 -4.58
CA ASN A 100 24.51 12.99 -5.84
C ASN A 100 24.67 11.47 -5.78
N THR A 101 24.12 10.74 -6.74
CA THR A 101 24.20 9.27 -6.79
C THR A 101 25.63 8.78 -7.03
N ASN A 102 26.54 9.61 -7.53
CA ASN A 102 27.96 9.25 -7.60
C ASN A 102 28.68 9.28 -6.25
N GLU A 103 28.12 9.96 -5.26
CA GLU A 103 28.69 10.07 -3.90
C GLU A 103 27.98 9.19 -2.88
N LEU A 104 26.72 8.84 -3.15
CA LEU A 104 25.89 7.99 -2.29
C LEU A 104 24.90 7.21 -3.14
N SER A 105 25.24 5.96 -3.43
CA SER A 105 24.37 4.99 -4.09
C SER A 105 24.40 3.65 -3.36
N ALA A 106 23.33 2.88 -3.51
CA ALA A 106 23.28 1.50 -3.08
C ALA A 106 22.42 0.66 -4.03
N THR A 107 22.79 -0.61 -4.13
CA THR A 107 22.03 -1.66 -4.80
C THR A 107 21.65 -2.71 -3.77
N TRP A 108 20.36 -3.01 -3.68
CA TRP A 108 19.79 -3.91 -2.69
C TRP A 108 19.15 -5.12 -3.36
N LEU A 109 19.07 -6.23 -2.64
CA LEU A 109 18.45 -7.46 -3.09
C LEU A 109 17.58 -8.09 -2.00
N ASN A 110 16.40 -8.55 -2.39
CA ASN A 110 15.45 -9.28 -1.56
C ASN A 110 15.01 -10.53 -2.30
N ILE A 111 14.67 -11.60 -1.58
CA ILE A 111 14.17 -12.86 -2.16
C ILE A 111 12.93 -13.36 -1.40
N ALA A 112 11.98 -13.91 -2.14
CA ALA A 112 10.74 -14.48 -1.63
C ALA A 112 10.38 -15.77 -2.39
N PHE A 113 9.59 -16.63 -1.76
CA PHE A 113 9.26 -17.97 -2.24
C PHE A 113 7.76 -18.18 -2.26
N SER A 114 7.22 -18.80 -3.31
CA SER A 114 5.82 -19.24 -3.27
C SER A 114 5.70 -20.49 -2.39
N TYR A 115 4.47 -20.83 -2.00
CA TYR A 115 4.22 -22.06 -1.25
C TYR A 115 4.74 -23.31 -1.98
N ALA A 116 4.57 -23.37 -3.30
CA ALA A 116 5.09 -24.45 -4.13
C ALA A 116 6.63 -24.54 -4.07
N GLY A 117 7.32 -23.39 -4.10
CA GLY A 117 8.76 -23.33 -3.96
C GLY A 117 9.24 -23.84 -2.59
N ILE A 118 8.61 -23.40 -1.50
CA ILE A 118 8.95 -23.86 -0.14
C ILE A 118 8.70 -25.37 0.00
N LYS A 119 7.55 -25.86 -0.50
CA LYS A 119 7.20 -27.29 -0.44
C LYS A 119 8.23 -28.16 -1.17
N LYS A 120 8.80 -27.69 -2.28
CA LYS A 120 9.88 -28.39 -2.99
C LYS A 120 11.20 -28.39 -2.20
N LEU A 121 11.59 -27.25 -1.65
CA LEU A 121 12.89 -27.08 -0.98
C LEU A 121 12.93 -27.73 0.41
N SER A 122 11.83 -27.63 1.16
CA SER A 122 11.72 -28.09 2.53
C SER A 122 10.33 -28.70 2.82
N PRO A 123 10.03 -29.89 2.27
CA PRO A 123 8.70 -30.52 2.38
C PRO A 123 8.29 -30.83 3.83
N LYS A 124 9.24 -30.96 4.75
CA LYS A 124 8.96 -31.18 6.19
C LYS A 124 8.68 -29.89 6.96
N LYS A 125 8.92 -28.72 6.37
CA LYS A 125 8.80 -27.39 6.96
C LYS A 125 7.91 -26.47 6.13
N CYS A 126 6.83 -27.03 5.56
CA CYS A 126 5.90 -26.32 4.69
C CYS A 126 4.48 -26.23 5.27
N SER A 127 4.33 -26.31 6.60
CA SER A 127 3.03 -26.02 7.24
C SER A 127 2.81 -24.51 7.28
N PHE A 128 1.69 -24.04 6.71
CA PHE A 128 1.24 -22.64 6.74
C PHE A 128 -0.26 -22.58 7.08
N LYS A 129 -0.65 -21.65 7.96
CA LYS A 129 -2.05 -21.37 8.32
C LYS A 129 -2.77 -20.62 7.21
N SER A 130 -2.11 -19.66 6.54
CA SER A 130 -2.73 -18.88 5.45
C SER A 130 -3.17 -19.78 4.29
N ASP A 131 -4.47 -19.85 4.07
CA ASP A 131 -5.06 -20.55 2.93
C ASP A 131 -4.74 -19.83 1.63
N ALA A 132 -4.70 -18.49 1.67
CA ALA A 132 -4.36 -17.69 0.52
C ALA A 132 -2.97 -18.02 0.00
N PHE A 133 -1.98 -18.04 0.88
CA PHE A 133 -0.61 -18.39 0.50
C PHE A 133 -0.50 -19.82 -0.08
N LYS A 134 -1.23 -20.79 0.48
CA LYS A 134 -1.19 -22.19 0.03
C LYS A 134 -1.81 -22.40 -1.36
N THR A 135 -2.90 -21.71 -1.67
CA THR A 135 -3.62 -21.87 -2.95
C THR A 135 -3.10 -20.95 -4.06
N ASP A 136 -2.33 -19.92 -3.69
CA ASP A 136 -1.82 -18.87 -4.58
C ASP A 136 -2.91 -18.00 -5.22
N LEU A 137 -2.47 -16.95 -5.91
CA LEU A 137 -3.29 -15.85 -6.41
C LEU A 137 -4.20 -16.26 -7.58
N GLU A 138 -3.75 -17.14 -8.49
CA GLU A 138 -4.56 -17.57 -9.65
C GLU A 138 -5.92 -18.10 -9.20
N ILE A 139 -5.91 -19.01 -8.21
CA ILE A 139 -7.12 -19.62 -7.65
C ILE A 139 -7.99 -18.60 -6.91
N ARG A 140 -7.36 -17.60 -6.29
CA ARG A 140 -8.05 -16.58 -5.47
C ARG A 140 -8.49 -15.35 -6.23
N SER A 141 -8.03 -15.20 -7.47
CA SER A 141 -8.34 -14.08 -8.35
C SER A 141 -9.85 -13.77 -8.49
N PRO A 142 -10.78 -14.76 -8.54
CA PRO A 142 -12.21 -14.42 -8.62
C PRO A 142 -12.72 -13.75 -7.34
N LEU A 143 -12.13 -14.06 -6.17
CA LEU A 143 -12.47 -13.39 -4.92
C LEU A 143 -12.06 -11.91 -4.96
N LEU A 144 -10.95 -11.61 -5.65
CA LEU A 144 -10.45 -10.24 -5.89
C LEU A 144 -11.30 -9.45 -6.88
N GLY A 145 -12.28 -10.10 -7.50
CA GLY A 145 -13.08 -9.52 -8.57
C GLY A 145 -12.35 -9.49 -9.91
N ASP A 146 -11.25 -10.22 -10.07
CA ASP A 146 -10.58 -10.34 -11.37
C ASP A 146 -11.55 -10.96 -12.41
N PRO A 147 -11.48 -10.53 -13.67
CA PRO A 147 -12.42 -10.98 -14.70
C PRO A 147 -12.45 -12.51 -14.86
N THR A 148 -13.63 -13.12 -14.81
CA THR A 148 -13.81 -14.58 -14.99
C THR A 148 -14.06 -15.01 -16.43
N ASP A 149 -14.39 -14.07 -17.32
CA ASP A 149 -14.54 -14.33 -18.76
C ASP A 149 -13.17 -14.59 -19.41
N PRO A 150 -12.93 -15.76 -20.02
CA PRO A 150 -11.66 -16.07 -20.69
C PRO A 150 -11.28 -15.14 -21.84
N GLN A 151 -12.22 -14.37 -22.40
CA GLN A 151 -11.92 -13.37 -23.44
C GLN A 151 -11.36 -12.07 -22.87
N ASN A 152 -11.52 -11.83 -21.57
CA ASN A 152 -11.05 -10.60 -20.93
C ASN A 152 -9.54 -10.67 -20.68
N GLU A 153 -8.81 -9.61 -21.02
CA GLU A 153 -7.37 -9.49 -20.76
C GLU A 153 -7.01 -9.75 -19.30
N GLY A 154 -7.86 -9.33 -18.36
CA GLY A 154 -7.64 -9.47 -16.93
C GLY A 154 -7.85 -10.88 -16.38
N ASN A 155 -8.35 -11.81 -17.19
CA ASN A 155 -8.58 -13.18 -16.77
C ASN A 155 -7.26 -13.91 -16.51
N PRO A 156 -7.16 -14.76 -15.47
CA PRO A 156 -5.94 -15.51 -15.17
C PRO A 156 -5.41 -16.35 -16.33
N ASN A 157 -6.28 -16.82 -17.23
CA ASN A 157 -5.85 -17.56 -18.41
C ASN A 157 -4.99 -16.75 -19.38
N ASN A 158 -5.10 -15.42 -19.33
CA ASN A 158 -4.43 -14.46 -20.20
C ASN A 158 -3.30 -13.71 -19.49
N TRP A 159 -3.08 -13.98 -18.19
CA TRP A 159 -1.97 -13.38 -17.47
C TRP A 159 -0.63 -13.72 -18.12
N ILE A 160 0.25 -12.72 -18.16
CA ILE A 160 1.60 -12.89 -18.67
C ILE A 160 2.51 -13.57 -17.63
N PHE A 161 2.09 -13.59 -16.36
CA PHE A 161 2.81 -14.13 -15.21
C PHE A 161 1.85 -14.62 -14.14
N GLY A 162 2.18 -15.70 -13.41
CA GLY A 162 1.45 -16.09 -12.20
C GLY A 162 0.24 -16.99 -12.40
N SER A 163 0.08 -17.58 -13.58
CA SER A 163 -0.95 -18.57 -13.87
C SER A 163 -0.41 -19.71 -14.72
N LYS A 164 -1.09 -20.86 -14.71
CA LYS A 164 -0.74 -22.04 -15.55
C LYS A 164 0.74 -22.45 -15.38
N ASP A 165 1.49 -22.51 -16.46
CA ASP A 165 2.91 -22.85 -16.49
C ASP A 165 3.83 -21.67 -16.14
N LYS A 166 3.30 -20.49 -15.83
CA LYS A 166 4.05 -19.26 -15.51
C LYS A 166 4.01 -18.87 -14.03
N VAL A 167 3.70 -19.81 -13.15
CA VAL A 167 3.77 -19.62 -11.69
C VAL A 167 5.23 -19.67 -11.22
N ALA A 168 5.66 -18.64 -10.48
CA ALA A 168 7.00 -18.59 -9.92
C ALA A 168 7.10 -19.34 -8.59
N GLU A 169 8.28 -19.92 -8.35
CA GLU A 169 8.63 -20.58 -7.11
C GLU A 169 9.60 -19.73 -6.28
N ILE A 170 10.39 -18.90 -6.96
CA ILE A 170 11.32 -17.93 -6.38
C ILE A 170 11.11 -16.59 -7.07
N MET A 171 10.97 -15.52 -6.30
CA MET A 171 10.96 -14.13 -6.76
C MET A 171 12.15 -13.39 -6.13
N ILE A 172 12.94 -12.71 -6.95
CA ILE A 172 14.04 -11.85 -6.51
C ILE A 172 13.72 -10.42 -6.92
N LEU A 173 13.85 -9.50 -5.98
CA LEU A 173 13.72 -8.07 -6.20
C LEU A 173 15.08 -7.41 -6.04
N ILE A 174 15.52 -6.68 -7.04
CA ILE A 174 16.75 -5.89 -7.00
C ILE A 174 16.35 -4.42 -7.13
N GLY A 175 16.91 -3.54 -6.30
CA GLY A 175 16.67 -2.10 -6.36
C GLY A 175 17.96 -1.30 -6.32
N SER A 176 18.07 -0.25 -7.15
CA SER A 176 19.28 0.58 -7.21
C SER A 176 18.98 2.06 -7.41
N ASP A 177 19.89 2.91 -6.92
CA ASP A 177 19.87 4.35 -7.22
C ASP A 177 20.29 4.66 -8.67
N LYS A 178 21.04 3.75 -9.30
CA LYS A 178 21.53 3.89 -10.68
C LYS A 178 21.03 2.74 -11.54
N GLN A 179 20.50 3.08 -12.71
CA GLN A 179 20.00 2.08 -13.67
C GLN A 179 21.09 1.11 -14.13
N GLN A 180 22.32 1.59 -14.39
CA GLN A 180 23.41 0.70 -14.81
C GLN A 180 23.78 -0.32 -13.72
N ASP A 181 23.83 0.11 -12.45
CA ASP A 181 24.13 -0.80 -11.33
C ASP A 181 23.02 -1.84 -11.15
N LEU A 182 21.75 -1.43 -11.36
CA LEU A 182 20.62 -2.36 -11.40
C LEU A 182 20.84 -3.43 -12.48
N LEU A 183 21.08 -3.00 -13.73
CA LEU A 183 21.23 -3.92 -14.86
C LEU A 183 22.42 -4.87 -14.66
N ASN A 184 23.55 -4.37 -14.16
CA ASN A 184 24.73 -5.18 -13.85
C ASN A 184 24.43 -6.23 -12.77
N LYS A 185 23.73 -5.84 -11.70
CA LYS A 185 23.36 -6.76 -10.62
C LYS A 185 22.35 -7.79 -11.10
N THR A 186 21.33 -7.37 -11.86
CA THR A 186 20.33 -8.25 -12.47
C THR A 186 21.00 -9.30 -13.36
N ALA A 187 21.89 -8.89 -14.27
CA ALA A 187 22.61 -9.83 -15.14
C ALA A 187 23.48 -10.83 -14.35
N THR A 188 24.11 -10.37 -13.26
CA THR A 188 24.92 -11.23 -12.39
C THR A 188 24.05 -12.29 -11.69
N ILE A 189 22.92 -11.88 -11.12
CA ILE A 189 22.01 -12.78 -10.41
C ILE A 189 21.29 -13.72 -11.37
N GLU A 190 20.91 -13.25 -12.55
CA GLU A 190 20.29 -14.07 -13.58
C GLU A 190 21.24 -15.16 -14.06
N LYS A 191 22.48 -14.80 -14.39
CA LYS A 191 23.52 -15.78 -14.74
C LYS A 191 23.71 -16.79 -13.61
N LEU A 192 23.83 -16.33 -12.37
CA LEU A 192 23.99 -17.20 -11.21
C LEU A 192 22.80 -18.18 -11.07
N ALA A 193 21.56 -17.72 -11.26
CA ALA A 193 20.37 -18.56 -11.20
C ALA A 193 20.40 -19.66 -12.28
N LEU A 194 20.69 -19.27 -13.54
CA LEU A 194 20.74 -20.20 -14.68
C LEU A 194 21.87 -21.23 -14.52
N ASP A 195 23.07 -20.80 -14.11
CA ASP A 195 24.22 -21.66 -13.85
C ASP A 195 23.96 -22.70 -12.74
N ASN A 196 22.95 -22.47 -11.90
CA ASN A 196 22.52 -23.37 -10.82
C ASN A 196 21.14 -23.99 -11.09
N GLY A 197 20.74 -24.09 -12.35
CA GLY A 197 19.60 -24.90 -12.78
C GLY A 197 18.21 -24.34 -12.45
N LEU A 198 18.11 -23.04 -12.17
CA LEU A 198 16.80 -22.36 -12.10
C LEU A 198 16.31 -22.05 -13.51
N HIS A 199 15.00 -22.12 -13.71
CA HIS A 199 14.37 -21.80 -15.00
C HIS A 199 13.73 -20.42 -14.92
N PHE A 200 14.19 -19.50 -15.78
CA PHE A 200 13.61 -18.16 -15.88
C PHE A 200 12.16 -18.23 -16.37
N ILE A 201 11.27 -17.50 -15.71
CA ILE A 201 9.83 -17.44 -16.04
C ILE A 201 9.43 -16.05 -16.48
N TYR A 202 9.91 -15.03 -15.77
CA TYR A 202 9.47 -13.66 -15.96
C TYR A 202 10.47 -12.69 -15.35
N GLY A 203 10.61 -11.53 -15.97
CA GLY A 203 11.34 -10.42 -15.42
C GLY A 203 10.82 -9.10 -15.99
N GLU A 204 10.79 -8.06 -15.16
CA GLU A 204 10.32 -6.75 -15.57
C GLU A 204 11.01 -5.65 -14.77
N GLU A 205 11.43 -4.61 -15.49
CA GLU A 205 12.01 -3.41 -14.92
C GLU A 205 10.91 -2.46 -14.46
N MET A 206 11.12 -1.85 -13.31
CA MET A 206 10.29 -0.78 -12.79
C MET A 206 11.11 0.50 -12.64
N ASN A 207 10.48 1.63 -12.98
CA ASN A 207 11.10 2.94 -12.86
C ASN A 207 10.18 3.96 -12.17
N THR A 208 10.76 4.77 -11.30
CA THR A 208 10.10 5.95 -10.74
C THR A 208 9.84 6.95 -11.86
N LEU A 209 8.57 7.32 -12.05
CA LEU A 209 8.19 8.34 -13.04
C LEU A 209 8.32 9.74 -12.44
N THR A 210 8.69 10.71 -13.28
CA THR A 210 8.68 12.13 -12.94
C THR A 210 7.96 12.90 -14.03
N HIS A 211 6.99 13.73 -13.65
CA HIS A 211 6.27 14.62 -14.56
C HIS A 211 5.87 15.90 -13.83
N ASP A 212 5.87 17.02 -14.55
CA ASP A 212 5.62 18.37 -14.00
C ASP A 212 6.43 18.71 -12.74
N GLY A 213 7.68 18.23 -12.68
CA GLY A 213 8.58 18.41 -11.55
C GLY A 213 8.28 17.52 -10.34
N ILE A 214 7.29 16.63 -10.41
CA ILE A 214 6.87 15.74 -9.32
C ILE A 214 7.42 14.34 -9.58
N THR A 215 8.39 13.92 -8.77
CA THR A 215 8.94 12.54 -8.81
C THR A 215 8.08 11.57 -8.01
N GLY A 216 7.91 10.35 -8.51
CA GLY A 216 7.19 9.26 -7.85
C GLY A 216 5.69 9.26 -8.13
N GLN A 217 5.32 9.61 -9.36
CA GLN A 217 3.95 9.47 -9.84
C GLN A 217 3.71 8.08 -10.43
N GLU A 218 2.48 7.60 -10.36
CA GLU A 218 2.01 6.46 -11.18
C GLU A 218 1.51 6.94 -12.55
N HIS A 219 1.04 6.03 -13.42
CA HIS A 219 0.76 6.36 -14.82
C HIS A 219 -0.46 7.24 -15.06
N PHE A 220 -1.44 7.28 -14.14
CA PHE A 220 -2.51 8.28 -14.21
C PHE A 220 -2.01 9.68 -13.83
N GLY A 221 -0.83 9.83 -13.22
CA GLY A 221 -0.20 11.10 -12.90
C GLY A 221 -0.27 11.51 -11.42
N PHE A 222 -0.67 10.61 -10.53
CA PHE A 222 -0.80 10.89 -9.11
C PHE A 222 0.45 10.51 -8.34
N LYS A 223 0.90 11.41 -7.47
CA LYS A 223 1.99 11.16 -6.54
C LYS A 223 1.64 9.98 -5.62
N ASP A 224 2.39 8.90 -5.72
CA ASP A 224 2.22 7.70 -4.89
C ASP A 224 3.33 7.58 -3.82
N GLY A 225 3.15 6.62 -2.90
CA GLY A 225 4.06 6.31 -1.81
C GLY A 225 3.96 7.25 -0.61
N ILE A 226 2.95 8.12 -0.55
CA ILE A 226 2.79 9.14 0.51
C ILE A 226 2.41 8.50 1.86
N SER A 227 1.27 7.80 1.89
CA SER A 227 0.71 7.26 3.14
C SER A 227 1.09 5.79 3.31
N GLN A 228 2.03 5.54 4.23
CA GLN A 228 2.44 4.21 4.71
C GLN A 228 2.21 4.16 6.23
N PRO A 229 1.86 3.01 6.83
CA PRO A 229 1.91 2.88 8.27
C PRO A 229 3.36 3.07 8.77
N GLY A 230 3.54 3.71 9.91
CA GLY A 230 4.82 3.72 10.62
C GLY A 230 4.95 2.44 11.43
N VAL A 231 6.05 1.71 11.30
CA VAL A 231 6.23 0.46 12.04
C VAL A 231 6.85 0.77 13.41
N ARG A 232 6.20 0.32 14.49
CA ARG A 232 6.78 0.35 15.84
C ARG A 232 7.96 -0.63 15.93
N GLY A 233 8.93 -0.31 16.76
CA GLY A 233 10.10 -1.13 17.00
C GLY A 233 11.32 -0.28 17.34
N ARG A 234 12.27 -0.89 18.03
CA ARG A 234 13.59 -0.33 18.34
C ARG A 234 14.67 -1.14 17.64
N LEU A 235 15.78 -0.49 17.34
CA LEU A 235 16.94 -1.15 16.71
C LEU A 235 17.89 -1.75 17.75
N SER A 236 17.83 -1.26 18.99
CA SER A 236 18.68 -1.69 20.09
C SER A 236 17.93 -1.54 21.42
N ASP A 237 18.57 -2.01 22.50
CA ASP A 237 18.05 -1.83 23.86
C ASP A 237 18.07 -0.37 24.34
N LEU A 238 18.70 0.54 23.59
CA LEU A 238 18.74 1.95 23.94
C LEU A 238 17.32 2.57 23.92
N PRO A 239 16.96 3.36 24.96
CA PRO A 239 15.75 4.16 24.94
C PRO A 239 15.75 5.11 23.73
N ALA A 240 14.62 5.19 23.04
CA ALA A 240 14.38 6.06 21.89
C ALA A 240 15.15 5.76 20.58
N ASP A 241 15.87 4.64 20.46
CA ASP A 241 16.41 4.17 19.16
C ASP A 241 15.33 3.51 18.31
N TYR A 242 14.30 4.29 17.98
CA TYR A 242 13.14 3.84 17.23
C TYR A 242 13.48 3.57 15.76
N LEU A 243 12.90 2.51 15.21
CA LEU A 243 12.87 2.23 13.78
C LEU A 243 12.27 3.40 13.01
N GLN A 244 11.07 3.82 13.42
CA GLN A 244 10.36 4.94 12.82
C GLN A 244 10.65 6.21 13.62
N GLU A 245 11.06 7.28 12.92
CA GLU A 245 11.30 8.59 13.54
C GLU A 245 10.02 9.16 14.17
N ARG A 246 10.17 9.94 15.25
CA ARG A 246 9.08 10.61 15.99
C ARG A 246 9.22 12.13 15.82
N TYR A 247 8.24 12.78 15.20
CA TYR A 247 8.28 14.22 14.91
C TYR A 247 7.26 15.05 15.68
N ILE A 248 6.21 14.43 16.22
CA ILE A 248 5.26 15.13 17.09
C ILE A 248 5.93 15.37 18.45
N SER A 249 5.75 16.57 19.00
CA SER A 249 6.29 16.92 20.32
C SER A 249 5.73 16.00 21.39
N GLU A 250 6.59 15.51 22.28
CA GLU A 250 6.22 14.61 23.39
C GLU A 250 5.13 15.22 24.31
N GLU A 251 4.99 16.54 24.33
CA GLU A 251 3.94 17.26 25.06
C GLU A 251 2.52 17.00 24.51
N VAL A 252 2.37 16.55 23.27
CA VAL A 252 1.07 16.34 22.62
C VAL A 252 0.63 14.88 22.78
N VAL A 253 0.10 14.54 23.94
CA VAL A 253 -0.42 13.19 24.24
C VAL A 253 -1.92 13.11 23.90
N PRO A 254 -2.41 12.03 23.26
CA PRO A 254 -1.70 10.81 22.88
C PRO A 254 -1.00 10.85 21.52
N ASP A 255 -1.13 11.92 20.73
CA ASP A 255 -0.64 11.97 19.34
C ASP A 255 0.86 11.62 19.20
N SER A 256 1.71 12.06 20.13
CA SER A 256 3.15 11.74 20.16
C SER A 256 3.45 10.24 20.27
N LEU A 257 2.54 9.48 20.87
CA LEU A 257 2.62 8.02 21.00
C LEU A 257 1.95 7.28 19.85
N LEU A 258 1.06 7.95 19.12
CA LEU A 258 0.25 7.37 18.04
C LEU A 258 0.86 7.57 16.65
N TYR A 259 1.72 8.56 16.46
CA TYR A 259 2.21 8.96 15.14
C TYR A 259 3.73 9.08 15.08
N GLY A 260 4.31 8.66 13.95
CA GLY A 260 5.72 8.93 13.63
C GLY A 260 5.87 10.32 13.00
N TYR A 261 5.40 10.44 11.76
CA TYR A 261 5.13 11.72 11.09
C TYR A 261 3.67 12.14 11.32
N PRO A 262 3.32 13.44 11.18
CA PRO A 262 1.94 13.89 11.24
C PRO A 262 1.00 13.09 10.32
N GLY A 263 0.04 12.38 10.92
CA GLY A 263 -0.93 11.53 10.21
C GLY A 263 -0.40 10.14 9.79
N GLN A 264 0.87 9.84 10.09
CA GLN A 264 1.46 8.52 9.93
C GLN A 264 1.30 7.72 11.22
N PHE A 265 0.18 7.02 11.35
CA PHE A 265 -0.09 6.16 12.50
C PHE A 265 0.99 5.08 12.67
N LEU A 266 1.34 4.83 13.92
CA LEU A 266 2.26 3.79 14.35
C LEU A 266 1.48 2.50 14.58
N SER A 267 1.86 1.46 13.84
CA SER A 267 1.31 0.11 13.92
C SER A 267 2.32 -0.84 14.56
N TRP A 268 1.83 -1.78 15.35
CA TRP A 268 2.68 -2.83 15.91
C TRP A 268 3.29 -3.71 14.79
N PRO A 269 4.57 -4.14 14.93
CA PRO A 269 5.29 -4.83 13.86
C PRO A 269 4.68 -6.16 13.45
N GLY A 270 3.90 -6.81 14.31
CA GLY A 270 3.20 -8.06 14.01
C GLY A 270 2.26 -7.97 12.82
N GLU A 271 1.75 -6.79 12.47
CA GLU A 271 0.93 -6.62 11.25
C GLU A 271 1.72 -6.78 9.94
N PHE A 272 3.05 -6.78 10.02
CA PHE A 272 3.94 -6.83 8.85
C PHE A 272 5.04 -7.89 8.94
N LEU A 273 5.45 -8.28 10.15
CA LEU A 273 6.52 -9.25 10.41
C LEU A 273 6.04 -10.31 11.41
N PHE A 274 6.28 -11.59 11.12
CA PHE A 274 6.02 -12.66 12.08
C PHE A 274 7.02 -12.64 13.24
N GLY A 275 6.58 -13.13 14.40
CA GLY A 275 7.34 -13.16 15.65
C GLY A 275 7.29 -11.87 16.46
N TYR A 276 6.40 -10.95 16.10
CA TYR A 276 6.22 -9.69 16.82
C TYR A 276 4.77 -9.42 17.23
N PRO A 277 4.52 -8.56 18.25
CA PRO A 277 3.17 -8.24 18.71
C PRO A 277 2.25 -7.69 17.61
N ALA A 278 1.02 -8.18 17.56
CA ALA A 278 -0.05 -7.70 16.68
C ALA A 278 -0.62 -6.35 17.13
N GLN A 279 -1.45 -5.78 16.28
CA GLN A 279 -2.26 -4.62 16.60
C GLN A 279 -3.50 -5.02 17.43
N THR A 280 -3.82 -4.24 18.46
CA THR A 280 -5.10 -4.34 19.18
C THR A 280 -5.99 -3.13 18.90
N LEU A 281 -7.23 -3.17 19.42
CA LEU A 281 -8.15 -2.03 19.38
C LEU A 281 -7.58 -0.80 20.09
N ASP A 282 -6.73 -0.99 21.11
CA ASP A 282 -5.94 0.08 21.70
C ASP A 282 -4.57 0.15 21.00
N PRO A 283 -4.28 1.24 20.24
CA PRO A 283 -3.03 1.38 19.51
C PRO A 283 -1.77 1.48 20.38
N LEU A 284 -1.94 1.66 21.69
CA LEU A 284 -0.85 1.77 22.67
C LEU A 284 -0.57 0.45 23.39
N ILE A 285 -1.43 -0.56 23.25
CA ILE A 285 -1.27 -1.86 23.90
C ILE A 285 -0.86 -2.91 22.85
N PRO A 286 0.27 -3.63 23.05
CA PRO A 286 0.68 -4.70 22.14
C PRO A 286 -0.29 -5.88 22.21
N GLY A 287 -0.61 -6.44 21.05
CA GLY A 287 -1.42 -7.65 20.95
C GLY A 287 -0.61 -8.92 21.11
N LEU A 288 -1.26 -10.06 20.85
CA LEU A 288 -0.58 -11.34 20.79
C LEU A 288 0.48 -11.34 19.69
N VAL A 289 1.58 -12.05 19.91
CA VAL A 289 2.62 -12.24 18.90
C VAL A 289 2.01 -12.91 17.67
N ARG A 290 2.22 -12.33 16.49
CA ARG A 290 1.80 -12.94 15.22
C ARG A 290 2.76 -14.04 14.86
N GLU A 291 2.27 -15.27 14.90
CA GLU A 291 3.04 -16.46 14.54
C GLU A 291 2.36 -17.16 13.37
N GLU A 292 3.16 -17.61 12.41
CA GLU A 292 2.71 -18.63 11.48
C GLU A 292 2.75 -20.00 12.18
N SER A 293 2.63 -21.12 11.46
CA SER A 293 2.68 -22.45 12.06
C SER A 293 4.07 -22.96 12.45
N GLU A 294 5.15 -22.31 12.01
CA GLU A 294 6.51 -22.83 12.18
C GLU A 294 7.48 -21.72 12.64
N ASP A 295 8.39 -22.05 13.56
CA ASP A 295 9.31 -21.09 14.18
C ASP A 295 10.21 -20.35 13.18
N TRP A 296 10.60 -21.03 12.09
CA TRP A 296 11.46 -20.46 11.05
C TRP A 296 10.80 -19.32 10.26
N THR A 297 9.50 -19.11 10.42
CA THR A 297 8.79 -18.00 9.76
C THR A 297 8.98 -16.66 10.47
N LYS A 298 9.49 -16.65 11.71
CA LYS A 298 9.85 -15.43 12.44
C LYS A 298 10.71 -14.51 11.58
N ASN A 299 10.54 -13.19 11.73
CA ASN A 299 11.22 -12.15 10.95
C ASN A 299 10.86 -12.14 9.45
N GLY A 300 10.04 -13.09 8.98
CA GLY A 300 9.50 -13.11 7.64
C GLY A 300 8.19 -12.34 7.50
N SER A 301 7.74 -12.22 6.25
CA SER A 301 6.52 -11.52 5.87
C SER A 301 5.92 -12.13 4.60
N PHE A 302 4.60 -12.15 4.47
CA PHE A 302 4.01 -12.43 3.17
C PHE A 302 4.25 -11.26 2.23
N LEU A 303 4.52 -11.58 0.97
CA LEU A 303 4.69 -10.63 -0.12
C LEU A 303 3.62 -10.91 -1.19
N VAL A 304 2.73 -9.96 -1.39
CA VAL A 304 1.78 -9.98 -2.51
C VAL A 304 2.42 -9.24 -3.68
N PHE A 305 2.42 -9.87 -4.85
CA PHE A 305 2.80 -9.23 -6.10
C PHE A 305 1.62 -9.21 -7.07
N ARG A 306 1.35 -8.05 -7.68
CA ARG A 306 0.32 -7.87 -8.70
C ARG A 306 0.86 -6.99 -9.83
N ARG A 307 0.68 -7.45 -11.06
CA ARG A 307 0.97 -6.68 -12.26
C ARG A 307 -0.32 -6.05 -12.78
N TYR A 308 -0.45 -4.74 -12.58
CA TYR A 308 -1.62 -3.99 -13.01
C TYR A 308 -1.28 -3.16 -14.25
N ARG A 309 -1.82 -3.54 -15.43
CA ARG A 309 -1.76 -2.67 -16.62
C ARG A 309 -2.73 -1.50 -16.42
N GLN A 310 -2.28 -0.29 -16.76
CA GLN A 310 -3.06 0.94 -16.61
C GLN A 310 -3.40 1.52 -17.98
N ASP A 311 -4.69 1.58 -18.30
CA ASP A 311 -5.21 2.26 -19.49
C ASP A 311 -5.42 3.75 -19.21
N VAL A 312 -4.33 4.50 -19.39
CA VAL A 312 -4.26 5.94 -19.08
C VAL A 312 -5.20 6.75 -19.98
N LYS A 313 -5.37 6.37 -21.26
CA LYS A 313 -6.26 7.07 -22.19
C LYS A 313 -7.72 6.89 -21.78
N LEU A 314 -8.11 5.66 -21.44
CA LEU A 314 -9.47 5.34 -20.98
C LEU A 314 -9.80 6.09 -19.68
N PHE A 315 -8.90 6.07 -18.70
CA PHE A 315 -9.08 6.79 -17.44
C PHE A 315 -9.34 8.28 -17.66
N TRP A 316 -8.47 8.96 -18.41
CA TRP A 316 -8.61 10.41 -18.62
C TRP A 316 -9.79 10.77 -19.53
N SER A 317 -10.15 9.92 -20.50
CA SER A 317 -11.36 10.10 -21.31
C SER A 317 -12.62 10.05 -20.43
N PHE A 318 -12.70 9.07 -19.52
CA PHE A 318 -13.79 8.98 -18.56
C PHE A 318 -13.88 10.24 -17.67
N MET A 319 -12.76 10.73 -17.17
CA MET A 319 -12.72 11.96 -16.35
C MET A 319 -13.17 13.18 -17.16
N LYS A 320 -12.72 13.30 -18.41
CA LYS A 320 -13.08 14.42 -19.30
C LYS A 320 -14.57 14.46 -19.60
N GLU A 321 -15.15 13.32 -19.95
CA GLU A 321 -16.58 13.23 -20.27
C GLU A 321 -17.46 13.52 -19.06
N ASN A 322 -17.14 12.95 -17.89
CA ASN A 322 -17.95 13.14 -16.70
C ASN A 322 -17.74 14.52 -16.06
N ALA A 323 -16.53 15.08 -16.10
CA ALA A 323 -16.31 16.46 -15.66
C ALA A 323 -17.16 17.45 -16.46
N LYS A 324 -17.27 17.26 -17.79
CA LYS A 324 -18.13 18.07 -18.65
C LYS A 324 -19.62 17.94 -18.25
N LYS A 325 -20.12 16.71 -18.06
CA LYS A 325 -21.51 16.48 -17.63
C LYS A 325 -21.82 17.17 -16.30
N LEU A 326 -20.93 17.06 -15.32
CA LEU A 326 -21.09 17.70 -14.02
C LEU A 326 -21.05 19.24 -14.13
N LEU A 327 -20.23 19.78 -15.03
CA LEU A 327 -20.19 21.23 -15.27
C LEU A 327 -21.51 21.74 -15.88
N ASP A 328 -22.16 20.94 -16.74
CA ASP A 328 -23.44 21.28 -17.38
C ASP A 328 -24.62 21.38 -16.38
N GLU A 329 -24.51 20.74 -15.20
CA GLU A 329 -25.49 20.83 -14.09
C GLU A 329 -25.54 22.24 -13.45
N LYS A 330 -24.55 23.12 -13.73
CA LYS A 330 -24.41 24.48 -13.19
C LYS A 330 -24.34 24.60 -11.66
N THR A 331 -24.27 23.48 -10.94
CA THR A 331 -24.05 23.44 -9.48
C THR A 331 -22.59 23.20 -9.11
N PHE A 332 -21.76 22.81 -10.06
CA PHE A 332 -20.30 22.78 -9.95
C PHE A 332 -19.72 24.04 -10.61
N ASP A 333 -18.95 24.82 -9.85
CA ASP A 333 -18.43 26.11 -10.34
C ASP A 333 -17.21 25.96 -11.27
N ASP A 334 -16.36 24.96 -11.02
CA ASP A 334 -15.02 24.81 -11.63
C ASP A 334 -14.60 23.33 -11.84
N MET A 335 -15.51 22.48 -12.32
CA MET A 335 -15.20 21.06 -12.54
C MET A 335 -14.24 20.84 -13.72
N THR A 336 -13.08 20.23 -13.45
CA THR A 336 -12.10 19.78 -14.47
C THR A 336 -11.90 18.27 -14.39
N PRO A 337 -11.33 17.63 -15.43
CA PRO A 337 -10.97 16.21 -15.38
C PRO A 337 -10.06 15.88 -14.19
N GLU A 338 -9.07 16.74 -13.91
CA GLU A 338 -8.12 16.58 -12.80
C GLU A 338 -8.80 16.72 -11.45
N LYS A 339 -9.74 17.67 -11.30
CA LYS A 339 -10.52 17.84 -10.07
C LYS A 339 -11.39 16.61 -9.80
N LEU A 340 -12.08 16.10 -10.82
CA LEU A 340 -12.87 14.88 -10.70
C LEU A 340 -12.00 13.67 -10.32
N ALA A 341 -10.87 13.50 -10.99
CA ALA A 341 -9.91 12.45 -10.66
C ALA A 341 -9.38 12.60 -9.22
N ALA A 342 -9.09 13.83 -8.78
CA ALA A 342 -8.64 14.11 -7.42
C ALA A 342 -9.71 13.81 -6.36
N MET A 343 -10.99 14.02 -6.65
CA MET A 343 -12.11 13.60 -5.80
C MET A 343 -12.17 12.08 -5.69
N LEU A 344 -12.02 11.36 -6.81
CA LEU A 344 -12.13 9.90 -6.85
C LEU A 344 -10.90 9.18 -6.28
N ILE A 345 -9.73 9.81 -6.30
CA ILE A 345 -8.52 9.28 -5.66
C ILE A 345 -8.44 9.74 -4.20
N GLY A 346 -8.94 10.93 -3.88
CA GLY A 346 -8.84 11.60 -2.58
C GLY A 346 -7.56 12.43 -2.41
N ARG A 347 -6.78 12.61 -3.48
CA ARG A 347 -5.59 13.45 -3.56
C ARG A 347 -5.48 14.04 -4.96
N TRP A 348 -4.93 15.25 -5.05
CA TRP A 348 -4.53 15.84 -6.32
C TRP A 348 -3.29 15.15 -6.92
N PRO A 349 -3.01 15.35 -8.23
CA PRO A 349 -1.81 14.81 -8.88
C PRO A 349 -0.50 15.11 -8.14
N SER A 350 -0.37 16.29 -7.52
CA SER A 350 0.79 16.66 -6.69
C SER A 350 0.99 15.80 -5.44
N GLY A 351 -0.07 15.13 -4.97
CA GLY A 351 -0.13 14.46 -3.68
C GLY A 351 -0.85 15.26 -2.59
N ALA A 352 -1.22 16.52 -2.83
CA ALA A 352 -2.00 17.31 -1.89
C ALA A 352 -3.33 16.61 -1.57
N PRO A 353 -3.67 16.40 -0.29
CA PRO A 353 -4.90 15.70 0.06
C PRO A 353 -6.13 16.57 -0.26
N PHE A 354 -7.08 16.00 -0.99
CA PHE A 354 -8.29 16.70 -1.42
C PHE A 354 -9.12 17.19 -0.22
N ALA A 355 -9.07 16.45 0.89
CA ALA A 355 -9.70 16.84 2.16
C ALA A 355 -9.17 18.17 2.75
N ARG A 356 -7.97 18.62 2.37
CA ARG A 356 -7.37 19.89 2.83
C ARG A 356 -7.56 21.02 1.82
N VAL A 357 -7.51 20.72 0.53
CA VAL A 357 -7.62 21.69 -0.57
C VAL A 357 -8.56 21.17 -1.66
N GLN A 358 -9.76 21.76 -1.78
CA GLN A 358 -10.81 21.28 -2.68
C GLN A 358 -10.92 22.11 -3.98
N ASN A 359 -10.47 23.37 -3.95
CA ASN A 359 -10.63 24.29 -5.07
C ASN A 359 -9.55 24.10 -6.13
N LYS A 360 -8.30 23.92 -5.72
CA LYS A 360 -7.15 23.77 -6.61
C LYS A 360 -6.07 22.91 -5.99
N ASP A 361 -5.25 22.31 -6.85
CA ASP A 361 -4.04 21.61 -6.44
C ASP A 361 -3.05 22.58 -5.76
N ASP A 362 -2.32 22.06 -4.77
CA ASP A 362 -1.30 22.77 -4.01
C ASP A 362 -0.02 21.92 -4.00
N LYS A 363 0.89 22.21 -4.95
CA LYS A 363 2.13 21.43 -5.12
C LYS A 363 3.06 21.53 -3.92
N GLU A 364 3.03 22.64 -3.18
CA GLU A 364 3.84 22.82 -1.98
C GLU A 364 3.32 21.92 -0.85
N LEU A 365 1.99 21.92 -0.64
CA LEU A 365 1.36 20.99 0.29
C LEU A 365 1.63 19.54 -0.10
N GLY A 366 1.52 19.19 -1.39
CA GLY A 366 1.78 17.83 -1.87
C GLY A 366 3.22 17.35 -1.60
N ALA A 367 4.19 18.26 -1.73
CA ALA A 367 5.62 17.98 -1.53
C ALA A 367 6.03 17.90 -0.05
N ASP A 368 5.27 18.52 0.87
CA ASP A 368 5.63 18.61 2.28
C ASP A 368 5.22 17.36 3.08
N GLN A 369 6.20 16.50 3.39
CA GLN A 369 5.99 15.26 4.15
C GLN A 369 5.48 15.50 5.59
N MET A 370 5.64 16.70 6.16
CA MET A 370 5.14 17.04 7.50
C MET A 370 3.67 17.50 7.48
N ALA A 371 3.09 17.76 6.31
CA ALA A 371 1.72 18.26 6.17
C ALA A 371 0.83 17.37 5.29
N ASN A 372 1.36 16.81 4.20
CA ASN A 372 0.59 16.15 3.13
C ASN A 372 -0.20 14.90 3.56
N ASN A 373 0.02 14.40 4.78
CA ASN A 373 -0.71 13.26 5.32
C ASN A 373 -1.43 13.54 6.64
N TYR A 374 -1.30 14.75 7.20
CA TYR A 374 -1.95 15.10 8.47
C TYR A 374 -3.36 15.64 8.23
N PHE A 375 -4.28 14.71 8.10
CA PHE A 375 -5.70 15.01 8.03
C PHE A 375 -6.52 13.85 8.60
N ARG A 376 -7.75 14.16 8.94
CA ARG A 376 -8.78 13.27 9.44
C ARG A 376 -10.00 13.38 8.51
N TYR A 377 -10.93 12.45 8.64
CA TYR A 377 -12.19 12.46 7.90
C TYR A 377 -13.38 12.75 8.81
N ALA A 378 -13.42 12.19 10.03
CA ALA A 378 -14.58 12.35 10.89
C ALA A 378 -14.53 13.62 11.77
N SER A 379 -13.33 14.16 12.00
CA SER A 379 -13.09 15.31 12.84
C SER A 379 -12.22 16.37 12.16
N ASP A 380 -12.34 17.61 12.62
CA ASP A 380 -11.45 18.70 12.21
C ASP A 380 -10.00 18.34 12.51
N SER A 381 -9.12 18.63 11.55
CA SER A 381 -7.67 18.52 11.74
C SER A 381 -7.14 19.83 12.30
N CYS A 382 -6.22 19.76 13.26
CA CYS A 382 -5.53 20.92 13.82
C CYS A 382 -4.02 20.67 13.68
N PRO A 383 -3.19 21.69 13.41
CA PRO A 383 -1.74 21.52 13.35
C PRO A 383 -1.18 20.94 14.66
N ALA A 384 -0.33 19.91 14.55
CA ALA A 384 0.34 19.33 15.70
C ALA A 384 1.51 20.22 16.12
N LYS A 385 1.79 20.29 17.43
CA LYS A 385 3.07 20.85 17.89
C LYS A 385 4.19 19.88 17.53
N MET A 386 5.15 20.33 16.74
CA MET A 386 6.24 19.51 16.22
C MET A 386 7.50 19.64 17.08
N ALA A 387 8.21 18.53 17.30
CA ALA A 387 9.45 18.49 18.08
C ALA A 387 10.60 19.28 17.43
N ASN A 388 10.60 19.39 16.10
CA ASN A 388 11.61 20.11 15.32
C ASN A 388 11.27 21.59 15.07
N GLY A 389 10.18 22.12 15.65
CA GLY A 389 9.72 23.49 15.46
C GLY A 389 9.01 23.77 14.12
N TYR A 390 8.77 22.76 13.29
CA TYR A 390 7.98 22.90 12.06
C TYR A 390 6.57 23.42 12.38
N LYS A 391 6.05 24.31 11.52
CA LYS A 391 4.70 24.85 11.61
C LYS A 391 3.96 24.56 10.30
N ASP A 392 2.87 23.80 10.38
CA ASP A 392 1.97 23.58 9.24
C ASP A 392 1.16 24.85 8.98
N THR A 393 1.48 25.58 7.91
CA THR A 393 0.79 26.81 7.49
C THR A 393 -0.24 26.56 6.39
N PHE A 394 -0.43 25.31 5.95
CA PHE A 394 -1.36 24.97 4.89
C PHE A 394 -2.80 24.86 5.44
N PRO A 395 -3.83 24.97 4.56
CA PRO A 395 -5.22 24.78 4.96
C PRO A 395 -5.44 23.44 5.67
N GLN A 396 -6.21 23.43 6.75
CA GLN A 396 -6.48 22.21 7.54
C GLN A 396 -7.77 21.54 7.08
N ALA A 397 -7.81 20.21 7.12
CA ALA A 397 -9.01 19.46 6.77
C ALA A 397 -10.13 19.69 7.79
N LYS A 398 -11.36 19.87 7.29
CA LYS A 398 -12.58 19.95 8.09
C LYS A 398 -13.24 18.58 8.20
N ALA A 399 -14.03 18.40 9.26
CA ALA A 399 -14.82 17.19 9.46
C ALA A 399 -15.72 16.96 8.24
N ASP A 400 -15.60 15.77 7.66
CA ASP A 400 -16.39 15.31 6.53
C ASP A 400 -16.88 13.87 6.78
N PRO A 401 -17.63 13.60 7.86
CA PRO A 401 -17.99 12.24 8.27
C PRO A 401 -18.90 11.50 7.29
N VAL A 402 -19.53 12.23 6.35
CA VAL A 402 -20.46 11.67 5.35
C VAL A 402 -19.96 11.81 3.90
N GLY A 403 -18.77 12.37 3.68
CA GLY A 403 -18.11 12.41 2.37
C GLY A 403 -18.68 13.43 1.39
N LEU A 404 -19.15 14.58 1.87
CA LEU A 404 -19.58 15.71 1.03
C LEU A 404 -18.41 16.35 0.30
N THR A 405 -17.20 16.32 0.88
CA THR A 405 -16.02 16.97 0.30
C THR A 405 -15.08 15.97 -0.35
N CYS A 406 -14.61 14.97 0.41
CA CYS A 406 -13.83 13.86 -0.10
C CYS A 406 -14.77 12.64 -0.17
N PRO A 407 -15.20 12.20 -1.36
CA PRO A 407 -16.16 11.11 -1.51
C PRO A 407 -15.81 9.88 -0.67
N MET A 408 -16.82 9.24 -0.08
CA MET A 408 -16.65 8.00 0.68
C MET A 408 -16.02 6.87 -0.16
N GLY A 409 -16.30 6.87 -1.47
CA GLY A 409 -15.73 5.93 -2.44
C GLY A 409 -14.34 6.33 -2.97
N ALA A 410 -13.76 7.44 -2.49
CA ALA A 410 -12.42 7.86 -2.91
C ALA A 410 -11.37 6.81 -2.53
N HIS A 411 -10.44 6.50 -3.43
CA HIS A 411 -9.48 5.41 -3.26
C HIS A 411 -8.76 5.43 -1.90
N VAL A 412 -8.11 6.54 -1.55
CA VAL A 412 -7.36 6.64 -0.29
C VAL A 412 -8.23 6.60 0.97
N ARG A 413 -9.54 6.91 0.84
CA ARG A 413 -10.53 6.86 1.92
C ARG A 413 -11.09 5.44 2.10
N LYS A 414 -11.28 4.71 0.98
CA LYS A 414 -11.68 3.31 0.96
C LYS A 414 -10.64 2.42 1.63
N VAL A 415 -9.36 2.60 1.33
CA VAL A 415 -8.29 1.73 1.86
C VAL A 415 -7.75 2.17 3.23
N ASN A 416 -8.13 3.36 3.71
CA ASN A 416 -7.76 3.85 5.04
C ASN A 416 -8.81 4.84 5.54
N THR A 417 -9.71 4.38 6.40
CA THR A 417 -10.81 5.20 6.94
C THR A 417 -10.35 6.22 7.97
N ARG A 418 -9.06 6.23 8.35
CA ARG A 418 -8.48 7.11 9.37
C ARG A 418 -9.31 7.04 10.66
N ASP A 419 -9.77 8.19 11.16
CA ASP A 419 -10.57 8.35 12.37
C ASP A 419 -12.07 8.08 12.16
N SER A 420 -12.49 7.62 10.98
CA SER A 420 -13.88 7.21 10.74
C SER A 420 -14.10 5.77 11.17
N SER A 421 -15.21 5.52 11.88
CA SER A 421 -15.71 4.18 12.16
C SER A 421 -16.02 3.42 10.87
N ASN A 422 -15.84 2.11 10.89
CA ASN A 422 -16.03 1.24 9.73
C ASN A 422 -16.69 -0.09 10.12
N ASP A 423 -16.91 -0.95 9.13
CA ASP A 423 -17.53 -2.26 9.29
C ASP A 423 -16.63 -3.32 9.96
N ALA A 424 -15.35 -3.00 10.20
CA ALA A 424 -14.43 -3.80 11.01
C ALA A 424 -14.37 -3.34 12.49
N GLY A 425 -15.04 -2.23 12.84
CA GLY A 425 -15.18 -1.77 14.23
C GLY A 425 -15.02 -0.26 14.43
N GLY A 426 -14.41 0.11 15.57
CA GLY A 426 -14.21 1.50 15.97
C GLY A 426 -13.28 2.30 15.05
N THR A 427 -13.05 3.57 15.39
CA THR A 427 -12.27 4.54 14.59
C THR A 427 -10.81 4.16 14.35
N LEU A 428 -10.29 3.12 15.00
CA LEU A 428 -8.93 2.62 14.84
C LEU A 428 -8.89 1.18 14.29
N ALA A 429 -10.04 0.59 13.98
CA ALA A 429 -10.10 -0.78 13.48
C ALA A 429 -9.39 -0.93 12.12
N SER A 430 -9.36 0.15 11.32
CA SER A 430 -8.70 0.15 10.00
C SER A 430 -7.19 -0.11 10.04
N PHE A 431 -6.54 -0.02 11.21
CA PHE A 431 -5.10 -0.24 11.33
C PHE A 431 -4.70 -1.71 11.17
N ASN A 432 -5.61 -2.65 11.44
CA ASN A 432 -5.37 -4.09 11.25
C ASN A 432 -5.41 -4.49 9.77
N GLN A 433 -5.96 -3.65 8.89
CA GLN A 433 -6.03 -3.90 7.44
C GLN A 433 -4.90 -3.21 6.67
N ARG A 434 -3.95 -2.58 7.36
CA ARG A 434 -2.88 -1.82 6.72
C ARG A 434 -1.85 -2.77 6.13
N LEU A 435 -1.26 -2.37 5.01
CA LEU A 435 -0.15 -3.09 4.37
C LEU A 435 0.98 -2.12 4.04
N LEU A 436 2.20 -2.65 3.85
CA LEU A 436 3.37 -1.88 3.45
C LEU A 436 3.56 -1.95 1.94
N ARG A 437 3.18 -0.90 1.20
CA ARG A 437 3.30 -0.89 -0.28
C ARG A 437 4.73 -0.60 -0.70
N ARG A 438 5.23 -1.34 -1.70
CA ARG A 438 6.57 -1.22 -2.30
C ARG A 438 6.54 -1.20 -3.83
N GLY A 439 5.35 -1.01 -4.41
CA GLY A 439 5.17 -1.01 -5.84
C GLY A 439 5.82 0.17 -6.55
N LEU A 440 6.07 0.00 -7.85
CA LEU A 440 6.70 1.00 -8.70
C LEU A 440 6.20 0.82 -10.16
N PRO A 441 6.09 1.90 -10.97
CA PRO A 441 5.59 1.77 -12.33
C PRO A 441 6.50 0.98 -13.26
N PHE A 442 5.90 0.27 -14.23
CA PHE A 442 6.60 -0.32 -15.37
C PHE A 442 6.16 0.35 -16.68
N GLY A 443 7.02 0.33 -17.69
CA GLY A 443 6.77 0.95 -18.99
C GLY A 443 6.88 2.49 -18.99
N PRO A 444 7.06 3.11 -20.17
CA PRO A 444 7.17 4.56 -20.30
C PRO A 444 5.81 5.24 -20.10
N ARG A 445 5.85 6.46 -19.54
CA ARG A 445 4.70 7.34 -19.40
C ARG A 445 4.15 7.75 -20.78
N LEU A 446 2.83 7.88 -20.88
CA LEU A 446 2.15 8.53 -22.00
C LEU A 446 2.13 10.05 -21.79
N LYS A 447 2.62 10.86 -22.74
CA LYS A 447 2.81 12.31 -22.51
C LYS A 447 1.50 13.06 -22.41
N ASP A 448 0.64 12.88 -23.41
CA ASP A 448 -0.71 13.43 -23.44
C ASP A 448 -1.72 12.30 -23.66
N PRO A 449 -2.44 11.86 -22.61
CA PRO A 449 -3.42 10.79 -22.73
C PRO A 449 -4.72 11.21 -23.43
N LEU A 450 -4.95 12.50 -23.65
CA LEU A 450 -6.14 13.03 -24.29
C LEU A 450 -5.91 13.43 -25.76
N ASP A 451 -4.66 13.46 -26.22
CA ASP A 451 -4.32 13.66 -27.63
C ASP A 451 -4.54 12.35 -28.44
N PRO A 452 -5.47 12.33 -29.41
CA PRO A 452 -5.69 11.16 -30.26
C PRO A 452 -4.50 10.82 -31.16
N HIS A 453 -3.59 11.78 -31.40
CA HIS A 453 -2.41 11.61 -32.25
C HIS A 453 -1.14 11.22 -31.47
N GLU A 454 -1.19 11.20 -30.13
CA GLU A 454 -0.06 10.78 -29.30
C GLU A 454 0.32 9.33 -29.60
N LYS A 455 1.57 9.15 -30.02
CA LYS A 455 2.15 7.83 -30.32
C LYS A 455 2.43 7.09 -29.02
N ASP A 456 1.91 5.87 -28.92
CA ASP A 456 2.10 5.00 -27.76
C ASP A 456 3.20 3.96 -28.03
N PRO A 457 4.45 4.17 -27.57
CA PRO A 457 5.57 3.30 -27.95
C PRO A 457 5.49 1.88 -27.39
N VAL A 458 4.58 1.62 -26.45
CA VAL A 458 4.39 0.31 -25.81
C VAL A 458 2.97 -0.23 -25.99
N ASN A 459 2.19 0.34 -26.92
CA ASN A 459 0.81 -0.04 -27.22
C ASN A 459 -0.06 -0.29 -25.97
N GLY A 460 0.03 0.59 -24.97
CA GLY A 460 -0.73 0.49 -23.72
C GLY A 460 -0.15 -0.45 -22.66
N ASN A 461 0.95 -1.16 -22.95
CA ASN A 461 1.64 -2.03 -21.98
C ASN A 461 2.49 -1.21 -20.99
N ARG A 462 1.81 -0.55 -20.07
CA ARG A 462 2.36 0.20 -18.95
C ARG A 462 1.48 0.00 -17.73
N GLY A 463 2.00 0.30 -16.55
CA GLY A 463 1.19 0.29 -15.35
C GLY A 463 2.00 0.20 -14.08
N LEU A 464 1.46 -0.47 -13.09
CA LEU A 464 2.04 -0.59 -11.76
C LEU A 464 2.38 -2.05 -11.45
N LEU A 465 3.62 -2.30 -11.09
CA LEU A 465 3.98 -3.52 -10.36
C LEU A 465 3.71 -3.23 -8.89
N PHE A 466 2.58 -3.72 -8.39
CA PHE A 466 2.20 -3.58 -6.99
C PHE A 466 2.87 -4.67 -6.15
N LEU A 467 3.52 -4.25 -5.08
CA LEU A 467 4.10 -5.12 -4.06
C LEU A 467 3.59 -4.69 -2.70
N SER A 468 3.21 -5.64 -1.83
CA SER A 468 2.89 -5.34 -0.44
C SER A 468 3.33 -6.41 0.54
N TYR A 469 3.75 -5.94 1.72
CA TYR A 469 4.15 -6.79 2.85
C TYR A 469 3.12 -6.74 3.98
N GLN A 470 2.81 -7.91 4.53
CA GLN A 470 1.80 -8.14 5.56
C GLN A 470 1.98 -9.52 6.23
N THR A 471 1.32 -9.77 7.36
CA THR A 471 1.28 -11.11 8.01
C THR A 471 -0.03 -11.86 7.80
N SER A 472 -1.06 -11.23 7.23
CA SER A 472 -2.30 -11.88 6.79
C SER A 472 -2.67 -11.39 5.39
N ILE A 473 -2.59 -12.27 4.39
CA ILE A 473 -3.01 -11.94 3.01
C ILE A 473 -4.53 -11.72 3.01
N GLU A 474 -5.26 -12.58 3.70
CA GLU A 474 -6.70 -12.61 3.82
C GLU A 474 -7.26 -11.35 4.52
N ASP A 475 -6.69 -10.97 5.67
CA ASP A 475 -7.22 -9.86 6.48
C ASP A 475 -6.70 -8.49 6.06
N GLN A 476 -5.70 -8.42 5.19
CA GLN A 476 -5.10 -7.17 4.73
C GLN A 476 -5.31 -7.00 3.22
N PHE A 477 -4.52 -7.66 2.37
CA PHE A 477 -4.60 -7.44 0.92
C PHE A 477 -5.96 -7.84 0.31
N GLU A 478 -6.43 -9.07 0.55
CA GLU A 478 -7.70 -9.53 -0.02
C GLU A 478 -8.89 -8.80 0.60
N PHE A 479 -8.83 -8.54 1.91
CA PHE A 479 -9.84 -7.74 2.60
C PHE A 479 -10.02 -6.36 1.94
N LEU A 480 -8.92 -5.64 1.70
CA LEU A 480 -8.99 -4.32 1.07
C LEU A 480 -9.62 -4.36 -0.33
N ASN A 481 -9.25 -5.36 -1.14
CA ASN A 481 -9.82 -5.54 -2.48
C ASN A 481 -11.31 -5.88 -2.38
N ASN A 482 -11.65 -6.98 -1.72
CA ASN A 482 -12.96 -7.62 -1.84
C ASN A 482 -14.00 -6.89 -0.99
N ARG A 483 -13.62 -6.55 0.24
CA ARG A 483 -14.55 -6.05 1.24
C ARG A 483 -14.67 -4.55 1.23
N TRP A 484 -13.62 -3.80 0.86
CA TRP A 484 -13.68 -2.33 0.85
C TRP A 484 -13.77 -1.76 -0.56
N MET A 485 -12.75 -1.94 -1.41
CA MET A 485 -12.71 -1.29 -2.72
C MET A 485 -13.86 -1.76 -3.64
N SER A 486 -14.10 -3.07 -3.68
CA SER A 486 -15.11 -3.67 -4.55
C SER A 486 -16.55 -3.65 -4.01
N ASN A 487 -16.74 -3.35 -2.73
CA ASN A 487 -18.06 -3.35 -2.10
C ASN A 487 -18.65 -1.93 -2.04
N ARG A 488 -19.89 -1.76 -2.52
CA ARG A 488 -20.56 -0.46 -2.53
C ARG A 488 -21.10 0.01 -1.16
N PHE A 489 -21.12 -0.86 -0.16
CA PHE A 489 -21.67 -0.58 1.17
C PHE A 489 -20.61 -0.48 2.27
N ALA A 490 -19.34 -0.74 1.95
CA ALA A 490 -18.24 -0.80 2.90
C ALA A 490 -17.10 0.13 2.46
N PRO A 491 -16.28 0.69 3.36
CA PRO A 491 -16.23 0.44 4.80
C PRO A 491 -17.40 1.04 5.60
N ARG A 492 -18.20 1.92 4.99
CA ARG A 492 -19.38 2.52 5.61
C ARG A 492 -20.40 2.90 4.54
N SER A 493 -21.67 2.55 4.76
CA SER A 493 -22.75 2.85 3.82
C SER A 493 -23.32 4.26 4.01
N PRO A 494 -23.66 4.99 2.93
CA PRO A 494 -23.34 4.68 1.54
C PRO A 494 -21.88 5.07 1.20
N SER A 495 -21.11 4.16 0.58
CA SER A 495 -19.76 4.47 0.08
C SER A 495 -19.63 4.43 -1.43
N GLU A 496 -20.52 3.70 -2.11
CA GLU A 496 -20.31 3.23 -3.48
C GLU A 496 -18.96 2.50 -3.65
N ASN A 497 -18.57 2.12 -4.87
CA ASN A 497 -17.31 1.41 -5.13
C ASN A 497 -16.13 2.39 -5.11
N ASP A 498 -14.93 1.85 -4.94
CA ASP A 498 -13.75 2.47 -5.50
C ASP A 498 -13.80 2.28 -7.02
N ILE A 499 -14.25 3.32 -7.74
CA ILE A 499 -14.38 3.23 -9.21
C ILE A 499 -13.01 3.16 -9.91
N THR A 500 -11.92 3.49 -9.21
CA THR A 500 -10.56 3.52 -9.80
C THR A 500 -9.95 2.13 -9.92
N ILE A 501 -10.00 1.32 -8.85
CA ILE A 501 -9.37 0.00 -8.82
C ILE A 501 -10.31 -1.12 -8.36
N GLY A 502 -11.41 -0.83 -7.68
CA GLY A 502 -12.33 -1.85 -7.19
C GLY A 502 -12.84 -2.72 -8.33
N LEU A 503 -12.75 -4.05 -8.21
CA LEU A 503 -13.20 -4.99 -9.22
C LEU A 503 -14.38 -5.82 -8.67
N ASN A 504 -15.46 -5.95 -9.41
CA ASN A 504 -16.65 -6.67 -8.94
C ASN A 504 -16.78 -8.09 -9.52
N GLY A 505 -15.81 -8.57 -10.30
CA GLY A 505 -15.81 -9.91 -10.93
C GLY A 505 -16.91 -10.15 -11.96
N ASN A 506 -17.84 -9.21 -12.09
CA ASN A 506 -19.02 -9.33 -12.91
C ASN A 506 -18.71 -8.93 -14.37
N TYR A 507 -19.50 -9.47 -15.30
CA TYR A 507 -19.40 -9.19 -16.73
C TYR A 507 -20.74 -8.66 -17.28
N GLY A 508 -20.69 -8.07 -18.48
CA GLY A 508 -21.88 -7.57 -19.17
C GLY A 508 -22.61 -6.46 -18.40
N GLU A 509 -23.90 -6.64 -18.14
CA GLU A 509 -24.72 -5.65 -17.42
C GLU A 509 -24.38 -5.56 -15.93
N HIS A 510 -23.81 -6.61 -15.34
CA HIS A 510 -23.47 -6.67 -13.92
C HIS A 510 -22.09 -6.10 -13.59
N ALA A 511 -21.27 -5.80 -14.61
CA ALA A 511 -19.92 -5.24 -14.47
C ALA A 511 -19.91 -3.78 -13.96
N GLU A 512 -21.08 -3.13 -13.90
CA GLU A 512 -21.17 -1.71 -13.56
C GLU A 512 -20.61 -1.41 -12.15
N ARG A 513 -19.67 -0.48 -12.09
CA ARG A 513 -19.14 0.10 -10.85
C ARG A 513 -19.63 1.52 -10.72
N LYS A 514 -19.95 1.92 -9.48
CA LYS A 514 -20.53 3.22 -9.18
C LYS A 514 -19.64 4.01 -8.24
N SER A 515 -19.66 5.31 -8.40
CA SER A 515 -19.18 6.28 -7.42
C SER A 515 -20.20 7.40 -7.31
N MET A 516 -20.02 8.27 -6.32
CA MET A 516 -20.83 9.46 -6.14
C MET A 516 -19.97 10.64 -5.74
N VAL A 517 -20.36 11.82 -6.21
CA VAL A 517 -19.79 13.11 -5.82
C VAL A 517 -20.93 14.04 -5.42
N PHE A 518 -20.60 15.09 -4.67
CA PHE A 518 -21.57 16.08 -4.21
C PHE A 518 -21.23 17.45 -4.76
N ASP A 519 -22.26 18.21 -5.12
CA ASP A 519 -22.11 19.61 -5.51
C ASP A 519 -22.15 20.55 -4.30
N LYS A 520 -22.05 21.87 -4.54
CA LYS A 520 -22.06 22.89 -3.48
C LYS A 520 -23.36 22.96 -2.67
N ASN A 521 -24.45 22.37 -3.18
CA ASN A 521 -25.74 22.28 -2.51
C ASN A 521 -25.91 20.93 -1.78
N ALA A 522 -24.84 20.12 -1.69
CA ALA A 522 -24.87 18.74 -1.21
C ALA A 522 -25.81 17.82 -1.99
N ALA A 523 -26.13 18.16 -3.25
CA ALA A 523 -26.88 17.26 -4.12
C ALA A 523 -25.94 16.16 -4.64
N LYS A 524 -26.45 14.93 -4.65
CA LYS A 524 -25.69 13.73 -5.05
C LYS A 524 -25.71 13.56 -6.56
N HIS A 525 -24.53 13.39 -7.15
CA HIS A 525 -24.33 13.06 -8.56
C HIS A 525 -23.64 11.70 -8.68
N ASN A 526 -24.23 10.78 -9.43
CA ASN A 526 -23.69 9.43 -9.59
C ASN A 526 -22.78 9.35 -10.81
N LEU A 527 -21.70 8.58 -10.69
CA LEU A 527 -20.81 8.20 -11.76
C LEU A 527 -20.90 6.68 -11.92
N SER A 528 -20.90 6.19 -13.15
CA SER A 528 -20.80 4.75 -13.38
C SER A 528 -20.00 4.41 -14.63
N THR A 529 -19.38 3.24 -14.60
CA THR A 529 -18.65 2.68 -15.74
C THR A 529 -18.69 1.16 -15.70
N LYS A 530 -18.63 0.53 -16.88
CA LYS A 530 -18.35 -0.89 -17.06
C LYS A 530 -16.90 -1.14 -17.49
N ASP A 531 -16.21 -0.10 -17.94
CA ASP A 531 -14.85 -0.20 -18.47
C ASP A 531 -13.85 -0.33 -17.32
N GLN A 532 -12.78 -1.09 -17.56
CA GLN A 532 -11.68 -1.31 -16.61
C GLN A 532 -10.40 -0.70 -17.16
N TRP A 533 -9.92 0.38 -16.51
CA TRP A 533 -8.63 1.00 -16.83
C TRP A 533 -7.48 0.50 -15.94
N ILE A 534 -7.75 -0.29 -14.91
CA ILE A 534 -6.73 -1.09 -14.21
C ILE A 534 -7.04 -2.55 -14.49
N VAL A 535 -6.15 -3.22 -15.20
CA VAL A 535 -6.34 -4.61 -15.65
C VAL A 535 -5.27 -5.50 -14.99
N PRO A 536 -5.66 -6.49 -14.18
CA PRO A 536 -4.71 -7.42 -13.59
C PRO A 536 -4.17 -8.38 -14.66
N THR A 537 -2.87 -8.37 -14.91
CA THR A 537 -2.22 -9.16 -15.97
C THR A 537 -1.21 -10.17 -15.42
N GLY A 538 -1.18 -10.34 -14.09
CA GLY A 538 -0.37 -11.34 -13.42
C GLY A 538 -0.15 -11.05 -11.94
N GLY A 539 0.45 -11.99 -11.23
CA GLY A 539 0.85 -11.82 -9.84
C GLY A 539 1.19 -13.12 -9.13
N GLY A 540 1.33 -13.08 -7.82
CA GLY A 540 1.47 -14.28 -6.99
C GLY A 540 1.56 -13.93 -5.51
N TYR A 541 1.36 -14.95 -4.68
CA TYR A 541 1.56 -14.87 -3.24
C TYR A 541 2.86 -15.56 -2.84
N PHE A 542 3.72 -14.80 -2.17
CA PHE A 542 5.06 -15.22 -1.78
C PHE A 542 5.25 -15.04 -0.27
N PHE A 543 6.24 -15.70 0.27
CA PHE A 543 6.76 -15.49 1.61
C PHE A 543 8.21 -15.03 1.50
N SER A 544 8.52 -13.88 2.08
CA SER A 544 9.87 -13.35 2.25
C SER A 544 10.36 -13.81 3.62
N PRO A 545 11.12 -14.92 3.73
CA PRO A 545 11.62 -15.42 5.00
C PRO A 545 12.70 -14.52 5.58
N SER A 546 13.10 -14.77 6.82
CA SER A 546 14.32 -14.19 7.36
C SER A 546 15.57 -14.71 6.64
N ILE A 547 16.68 -13.96 6.76
CA ILE A 547 17.96 -14.32 6.13
C ILE A 547 18.47 -15.65 6.68
N SER A 548 18.45 -15.82 8.01
CA SER A 548 18.85 -17.07 8.69
C SER A 548 17.98 -18.26 8.29
N SER A 549 16.69 -18.07 8.01
CA SER A 549 15.81 -19.15 7.58
C SER A 549 16.09 -19.61 6.15
N ILE A 550 16.56 -18.72 5.28
CA ILE A 550 17.02 -19.13 3.95
C ILE A 550 18.22 -20.07 4.10
N GLU A 551 19.16 -19.71 4.96
CA GLU A 551 20.34 -20.53 5.27
C GLU A 551 19.95 -21.88 5.87
N THR A 552 19.23 -21.86 6.98
CA THR A 552 19.04 -23.03 7.85
C THR A 552 17.89 -23.95 7.44
N VAL A 553 16.94 -23.47 6.62
CA VAL A 553 15.75 -24.26 6.23
C VAL A 553 15.64 -24.46 4.73
N LEU A 554 15.79 -23.39 3.94
CA LEU A 554 15.56 -23.47 2.50
C LEU A 554 16.79 -23.95 1.72
N SER A 555 17.99 -23.66 2.22
CA SER A 555 19.27 -24.06 1.60
C SER A 555 19.91 -25.31 2.21
N ALA A 556 19.36 -25.80 3.33
CA ALA A 556 19.90 -26.91 4.13
C ALA A 556 19.89 -28.28 3.44
#